data_AF-A0A7V5TNC1-F1
#
_entry.id   AF-A0A7V5TNC1-F1
#
_cell.length_a   1.000
_cell.length_b   1.000
_cell.length_c   1.000
_cell.angle_alpha   90.00
_cell.angle_beta   90.00
_cell.angle_gamma   90.00
#
_symmetry.space_group_name_H-M   'P 1'
#
loop_
_entity.id
_entity.type
_entity.pdbx_description
1 polymer ?
#
loop_
_entity_poly.entity_id
_entity_poly.type
_entity_poly.pdbx_seq_one_letter_code
_entity_poly.pdbx_strand_id
1 'polypeptide(L)'
;MESGRRFGAAFYQSLLTTGAVDEAVNRARSLLLSGGRPDAGVPVLFMRLKSGRLWSAEADVRGTVLGYRNPRVFWTGLLRLIRQRKCTPIIGPRVHGRWLPRPPEVARRWAQMHGYPFANREEAARVAQYLATNQGADFPRYELLDTLVDELTARLPDALRPARRPATLTELVRAVGWQNLAADDPNDVHRVLAALDLPLYLTTNADNFMVEALRARGRNPQREICRWNPDLDRLPSRFDEDDAYEPSPEEPLVYHLFGSDEEPGSLVLSEDDYMHFLVRVVADRDRIPNTIREALSSSSLMFLGYSLYDWEFRVLMNGLIASLEQRLRFKHVTVQLEVDAAQTADTAAVQAFLEKYFQEANVNVFWGTTEQFIAELREYAAALPG
;
A
#
# COMPACT_ATOMS: atom_id res chain seq x y z
N MET A 1 28.60 28.41 -10.22
CA MET A 1 29.02 27.07 -9.71
C MET A 1 29.77 27.13 -8.38
N GLU A 2 30.70 28.07 -8.17
CA GLU A 2 31.48 28.15 -6.93
C GLU A 2 30.64 28.48 -5.68
N SER A 3 29.69 29.40 -5.77
CA SER A 3 28.77 29.75 -4.66
C SER A 3 27.92 28.56 -4.22
N GLY A 4 27.43 27.74 -5.16
CA GLY A 4 26.66 26.53 -4.86
C GLY A 4 27.48 25.47 -4.12
N ARG A 5 28.76 25.28 -4.47
CA ARG A 5 29.65 24.36 -3.73
C ARG A 5 29.93 24.86 -2.31
N ARG A 6 30.20 26.15 -2.13
CA ARG A 6 30.43 26.75 -0.81
C ARG A 6 29.18 26.70 0.07
N PHE A 7 28.02 27.02 -0.50
CA PHE A 7 26.73 26.87 0.17
C PHE A 7 26.50 25.42 0.60
N GLY A 8 26.63 24.47 -0.33
CA GLY A 8 26.43 23.05 -0.04
C GLY A 8 27.36 22.54 1.06
N ALA A 9 28.66 22.87 1.01
CA ALA A 9 29.62 22.45 2.02
C ALA A 9 29.26 22.99 3.43
N ALA A 10 28.95 24.28 3.53
CA ALA A 10 28.57 24.92 4.79
C ALA A 10 27.22 24.42 5.32
N PHE A 11 26.25 24.22 4.41
CA PHE A 11 24.95 23.67 4.73
C PHE A 11 25.09 22.27 5.32
N TYR A 12 25.76 21.33 4.62
CA TYR A 12 25.91 19.96 5.11
C TYR A 12 26.75 19.87 6.38
N GLN A 13 27.80 20.68 6.54
CA GLN A 13 28.55 20.72 7.81
C GLN A 13 27.69 21.19 8.99
N SER A 14 26.94 22.29 8.80
CA SER A 14 26.07 22.81 9.85
C SER A 14 24.95 21.82 10.15
N LEU A 15 24.35 21.24 9.11
CA LEU A 15 23.32 20.23 9.22
C LEU A 15 23.80 18.99 9.98
N LEU A 16 25.04 18.54 9.69
CA LEU A 16 25.65 17.41 10.38
C LEU A 16 25.91 17.66 11.87
N THR A 17 26.00 18.93 12.27
CA THR A 17 26.31 19.33 13.65
C THR A 17 25.05 19.62 14.44
N THR A 18 24.09 20.33 13.85
CA THR A 18 22.92 20.86 14.56
C THR A 18 21.64 20.06 14.28
N GLY A 19 21.59 19.33 13.16
CA GLY A 19 20.41 18.64 12.68
C GLY A 19 19.28 19.58 12.23
N ALA A 20 19.45 20.90 12.34
CA ALA A 20 18.44 21.90 12.05
C ALA A 20 18.64 22.46 10.64
N VAL A 21 17.68 22.17 9.75
CA VAL A 21 17.72 22.50 8.31
C VAL A 21 17.64 24.01 8.09
N ASP A 22 16.79 24.71 8.85
CA ASP A 22 16.66 26.17 8.83
C ASP A 22 17.95 26.87 9.28
N GLU A 23 18.53 26.41 10.39
CA GLU A 23 19.80 26.92 10.90
C GLU A 23 20.94 26.68 9.91
N ALA A 24 21.00 25.48 9.33
CA ALA A 24 22.01 25.13 8.34
C ALA A 24 21.92 25.99 7.08
N VAL A 25 20.71 26.25 6.56
CA VAL A 25 20.51 27.15 5.42
C VAL A 25 20.90 28.58 5.77
N ASN A 26 20.47 29.09 6.94
CA ASN A 26 20.80 30.46 7.35
C ASN A 26 22.31 30.65 7.52
N ARG A 27 23.01 29.68 8.10
CA ARG A 27 24.47 29.71 8.25
C ARG A 27 25.18 29.68 6.90
N ALA A 28 24.71 28.83 5.97
CA ALA A 28 25.26 28.75 4.62
C ALA A 28 25.01 30.03 3.81
N ARG A 29 23.84 30.68 3.96
CA ARG A 29 23.55 31.98 3.34
C ARG A 29 24.42 33.10 3.92
N SER A 30 24.58 33.15 5.24
CA SER A 30 25.43 34.15 5.91
C SER A 30 26.88 34.11 5.38
N LEU A 31 27.42 32.91 5.11
CA LEU A 31 28.75 32.76 4.51
C LEU A 31 28.85 33.33 3.08
N LEU A 32 27.78 33.23 2.28
CA LEU A 32 27.75 33.84 0.95
C LEU A 32 27.59 35.37 1.03
N LEU A 33 26.78 35.86 1.95
CA LEU A 33 26.57 37.30 2.20
C LEU A 33 27.85 37.98 2.68
N SER A 34 28.53 37.40 3.67
CA SER A 34 29.82 37.91 4.17
C SER A 34 30.95 37.83 3.14
N GLY A 35 30.81 36.97 2.12
CA GLY A 35 31.71 36.87 0.99
C GLY A 35 31.44 37.87 -0.15
N GLY A 36 30.49 38.81 0.01
CA GLY A 36 30.16 39.85 -0.98
C GLY A 36 29.56 39.31 -2.27
N ARG A 37 28.94 38.12 -2.23
CA ARG A 37 28.42 37.44 -3.44
C ARG A 37 26.97 37.86 -3.72
N PRO A 38 26.65 38.32 -4.95
CA PRO A 38 25.32 38.84 -5.30
C PRO A 38 24.24 37.74 -5.39
N ASP A 39 24.63 36.47 -5.45
CA ASP A 39 23.75 35.30 -5.56
C ASP A 39 23.39 34.64 -4.22
N ALA A 40 23.71 35.29 -3.09
CA ALA A 40 23.42 34.76 -1.75
C ALA A 40 21.91 34.56 -1.45
N GLY A 41 21.03 35.27 -2.18
CA GLY A 41 19.57 35.15 -2.07
C GLY A 41 18.95 34.05 -2.94
N VAL A 42 19.73 33.38 -3.79
CA VAL A 42 19.23 32.37 -4.75
C VAL A 42 18.81 31.04 -4.09
N PRO A 43 19.52 30.50 -3.07
CA PRO A 43 19.10 29.24 -2.45
C PRO A 43 17.79 29.42 -1.71
N VAL A 44 16.74 28.65 -2.06
CA VAL A 44 15.42 28.65 -1.39
C VAL A 44 15.23 27.32 -0.66
N LEU A 45 14.63 27.38 0.53
CA LEU A 45 14.34 26.21 1.36
C LEU A 45 12.84 25.94 1.34
N PHE A 46 12.45 24.81 0.75
CA PHE A 46 11.11 24.25 0.89
C PHE A 46 11.19 23.09 1.87
N MET A 47 10.56 23.21 3.03
CA MET A 47 10.56 22.16 4.05
C MET A 47 9.14 21.77 4.45
N ARG A 48 8.94 20.49 4.72
CA ARG A 48 7.68 19.93 5.24
C ARG A 48 7.76 19.55 6.73
N LEU A 49 8.96 19.61 7.32
CA LEU A 49 9.20 19.34 8.74
C LEU A 49 8.89 20.59 9.56
N LYS A 50 7.88 20.54 10.43
CA LYS A 50 7.53 21.67 11.31
C LYS A 50 8.67 22.07 12.25
N SER A 51 9.36 21.08 12.81
CA SER A 51 10.46 21.32 13.76
C SER A 51 11.76 21.75 13.08
N GLY A 52 11.84 21.69 11.75
CA GLY A 52 13.09 21.98 11.01
C GLY A 52 14.24 21.04 11.34
N ARG A 53 14.03 20.00 12.16
CA ARG A 53 15.07 19.10 12.68
C ARG A 53 15.02 17.74 11.99
N LEU A 54 16.18 17.26 11.54
CA LEU A 54 16.39 15.92 10.98
C LEU A 54 16.52 14.84 12.06
N TRP A 55 16.94 15.22 13.27
CA TRP A 55 17.17 14.31 14.40
C TRP A 55 16.42 14.80 15.63
N SER A 56 15.10 14.90 15.52
CA SER A 56 14.19 15.18 16.63
C SER A 56 13.43 13.92 17.03
N ALA A 57 12.76 13.94 18.18
CA ALA A 57 11.83 12.87 18.54
C ALA A 57 10.76 12.62 17.44
N GLU A 58 10.37 13.63 16.66
CA GLU A 58 9.46 13.46 15.50
C GLU A 58 10.10 12.71 14.31
N ALA A 59 11.43 12.71 14.21
CA ALA A 59 12.19 11.92 13.25
C ALA A 59 12.51 10.52 13.81
N ASP A 60 12.85 10.42 15.11
CA ASP A 60 13.15 9.15 15.80
C ASP A 60 11.92 8.24 15.97
N VAL A 61 10.70 8.81 15.94
CA VAL A 61 9.44 8.02 16.01
C VAL A 61 9.13 7.36 14.66
N ARG A 62 9.69 7.82 13.53
CA ARG A 62 9.50 7.17 12.21
C ARG A 62 10.43 5.96 12.07
N GLY A 63 9.87 4.82 11.67
CA GLY A 63 10.50 3.50 11.72
C GLY A 63 10.36 2.79 13.06
N THR A 64 9.60 3.34 14.01
CA THR A 64 9.34 2.65 15.29
C THR A 64 8.26 1.59 15.14
N VAL A 65 8.47 0.46 15.82
CA VAL A 65 7.48 -0.61 15.91
C VAL A 65 6.73 -0.46 17.22
N LEU A 66 5.44 -0.13 17.14
CA LEU A 66 4.55 -0.08 18.28
C LEU A 66 4.21 -1.52 18.70
N GLY A 67 4.36 -1.81 19.99
CA GLY A 67 4.16 -3.15 20.57
C GLY A 67 5.46 -3.88 20.94
N TYR A 68 6.60 -3.56 20.31
CA TYR A 68 7.92 -4.07 20.70
C TYR A 68 8.81 -2.96 21.24
N ARG A 69 9.43 -3.17 22.41
CA ARG A 69 10.46 -2.26 22.95
C ARG A 69 11.77 -2.25 22.12
N ASN A 70 11.94 -3.19 21.17
CA ASN A 70 13.16 -3.33 20.38
C ASN A 70 12.85 -3.70 18.91
N PRO A 71 13.12 -2.81 17.93
CA PRO A 71 12.91 -3.06 16.50
C PRO A 71 13.60 -4.34 15.97
N ARG A 72 14.76 -4.72 16.52
CA ARG A 72 15.46 -5.95 16.10
C ARG A 72 14.65 -7.20 16.39
N VAL A 73 13.92 -7.24 17.50
CA VAL A 73 13.10 -8.41 17.88
C VAL A 73 11.91 -8.56 16.92
N PHE A 74 11.28 -7.43 16.55
CA PHE A 74 10.23 -7.40 15.56
C PHE A 74 10.72 -7.95 14.20
N TRP A 75 11.79 -7.38 13.65
CA TRP A 75 12.32 -7.79 12.34
C TRP A 75 12.79 -9.26 12.33
N THR A 76 13.44 -9.70 13.41
CA THR A 76 13.85 -11.12 13.55
C THR A 76 12.65 -12.06 13.57
N GLY A 77 11.58 -11.68 14.28
CA GLY A 77 10.34 -12.46 14.35
C GLY A 77 9.62 -12.54 13.00
N LEU A 78 9.43 -11.39 12.34
CA LEU A 78 8.79 -11.32 11.03
C LEU A 78 9.55 -12.12 9.97
N LEU A 79 10.87 -11.95 9.88
CA LEU A 79 11.69 -12.66 8.90
C LEU A 79 11.73 -14.17 9.14
N ARG A 80 11.66 -14.60 10.40
CA ARG A 80 11.50 -16.02 10.74
C ARG A 80 10.17 -16.57 10.20
N LEU A 81 9.07 -15.83 10.34
CA LEU A 81 7.76 -16.25 9.85
C LEU A 81 7.71 -16.28 8.32
N ILE A 82 8.33 -15.30 7.67
CA ILE A 82 8.50 -15.27 6.20
C ILE A 82 9.27 -16.51 5.72
N ARG A 83 10.42 -16.83 6.32
CA ARG A 83 11.22 -18.02 5.96
C ARG A 83 10.46 -19.33 6.17
N GLN A 84 9.61 -19.39 7.19
CA GLN A 84 8.74 -20.53 7.46
C GLN A 84 7.51 -20.59 6.55
N ARG A 85 7.34 -19.63 5.62
CA ARG A 85 6.15 -19.48 4.76
C ARG A 85 4.86 -19.32 5.57
N LYS A 86 4.98 -18.78 6.78
CA LYS A 86 3.88 -18.49 7.72
C LYS A 86 3.59 -17.00 7.80
N CYS A 87 3.75 -16.30 6.68
CA CYS A 87 3.42 -14.89 6.53
C CYS A 87 2.54 -14.72 5.29
N THR A 88 1.43 -14.01 5.43
CA THR A 88 0.50 -13.70 4.35
C THR A 88 0.45 -12.18 4.17
N PRO A 89 1.05 -11.65 3.09
CA PRO A 89 0.93 -10.23 2.73
C PRO A 89 -0.51 -9.92 2.32
N ILE A 90 -1.04 -8.82 2.85
CA ILE A 90 -2.32 -8.24 2.49
C ILE A 90 -2.02 -6.86 1.90
N ILE A 91 -2.19 -6.74 0.60
CA ILE A 91 -1.77 -5.58 -0.20
C ILE A 91 -2.99 -4.66 -0.39
N GLY A 92 -2.82 -3.39 -0.06
CA GLY A 92 -3.88 -2.38 -0.09
C GLY A 92 -3.76 -1.37 -1.23
N PRO A 93 -4.77 -0.50 -1.36
CA PRO A 93 -4.97 0.40 -2.51
C PRO A 93 -4.01 1.59 -2.56
N ARG A 94 -3.01 1.63 -1.67
CA ARG A 94 -1.94 2.64 -1.67
C ARG A 94 -0.60 2.04 -2.11
N VAL A 95 -0.55 0.72 -2.36
CA VAL A 95 0.65 -0.02 -2.76
C VAL A 95 0.76 -0.09 -4.28
N HIS A 96 0.87 1.04 -4.98
CA HIS A 96 0.99 1.05 -6.46
C HIS A 96 2.17 1.91 -6.93
N GLY A 97 2.97 2.41 -5.99
CA GLY A 97 4.06 3.34 -6.24
C GLY A 97 3.59 4.61 -6.96
N ARG A 98 4.40 5.07 -7.91
CA ARG A 98 4.09 6.26 -8.72
C ARG A 98 3.09 6.01 -9.85
N TRP A 99 2.68 4.77 -10.09
CA TRP A 99 2.05 4.36 -11.34
C TRP A 99 0.54 4.57 -11.38
N LEU A 100 -0.15 4.36 -10.26
CA LEU A 100 -1.60 4.54 -10.16
C LEU A 100 -1.94 5.70 -9.19
N PRO A 101 -3.10 6.35 -9.35
CA PRO A 101 -3.57 7.35 -8.41
C PRO A 101 -3.96 6.71 -7.08
N ARG A 102 -3.87 7.47 -5.99
CA ARG A 102 -4.37 7.04 -4.67
C ARG A 102 -5.90 7.15 -4.60
N PRO A 103 -6.60 6.37 -3.75
CA PRO A 103 -8.06 6.44 -3.65
C PRO A 103 -8.62 7.85 -3.38
N PRO A 104 -8.02 8.70 -2.50
CA PRO A 104 -8.47 10.08 -2.32
C PRO A 104 -8.33 10.94 -3.57
N GLU A 105 -7.34 10.68 -4.43
CA GLU A 105 -7.12 11.41 -5.68
C GLU A 105 -8.20 11.07 -6.71
N VAL A 106 -8.53 9.77 -6.84
CA VAL A 106 -9.64 9.29 -7.68
C VAL A 106 -10.95 9.90 -7.20
N ALA A 107 -11.24 9.80 -5.89
CA ALA A 107 -12.44 10.34 -5.28
C ALA A 107 -12.59 11.85 -5.55
N ARG A 108 -11.52 12.63 -5.35
CA ARG A 108 -11.53 14.09 -5.56
C ARG A 108 -11.81 14.43 -7.03
N ARG A 109 -11.20 13.71 -7.96
CA ARG A 109 -11.40 13.88 -9.40
C ARG A 109 -12.86 13.58 -9.80
N TRP A 110 -13.40 12.46 -9.35
CA TRP A 110 -14.79 12.07 -9.61
C TRP A 110 -15.79 13.02 -8.96
N ALA A 111 -15.52 13.45 -7.73
CA ALA A 111 -16.34 14.42 -7.04
C ALA A 111 -16.46 15.73 -7.83
N GLN A 112 -15.35 16.19 -8.43
CA GLN A 112 -15.36 17.36 -9.30
C GLN A 112 -16.08 17.08 -10.63
N MET A 113 -15.80 15.96 -11.28
CA MET A 113 -16.32 15.62 -12.62
C MET A 113 -17.83 15.40 -12.63
N HIS A 114 -18.35 14.69 -11.61
CA HIS A 114 -19.77 14.31 -11.52
C HIS A 114 -20.58 15.21 -10.57
N GLY A 115 -19.98 16.31 -10.09
CA GLY A 115 -20.67 17.30 -9.27
C GLY A 115 -21.13 16.79 -7.90
N TYR A 116 -20.30 15.98 -7.23
CA TYR A 116 -20.60 15.45 -5.89
C TYR A 116 -20.85 16.59 -4.88
N PRO A 117 -22.02 16.62 -4.21
CA PRO A 117 -22.48 17.81 -3.50
C PRO A 117 -21.92 17.98 -2.09
N PHE A 118 -21.33 16.92 -1.49
CA PHE A 118 -20.90 16.95 -0.10
C PHE A 118 -19.43 17.36 0.08
N ALA A 119 -19.05 17.67 1.32
CA ALA A 119 -17.72 18.17 1.67
C ALA A 119 -16.63 17.09 1.65
N ASN A 120 -16.99 15.84 1.93
CA ASN A 120 -16.07 14.69 1.95
C ASN A 120 -15.78 14.14 0.56
N ARG A 121 -15.18 15.00 -0.27
CA ARG A 121 -14.83 14.72 -1.68
C ARG A 121 -13.71 13.71 -1.87
N GLU A 122 -13.06 13.31 -0.78
CA GLU A 122 -11.92 12.39 -0.77
C GLU A 122 -12.28 10.99 -0.24
N GLU A 123 -13.52 10.79 0.22
CA GLU A 123 -14.02 9.48 0.62
C GLU A 123 -14.44 8.67 -0.61
N ALA A 124 -13.53 7.84 -1.13
CA ALA A 124 -13.73 7.04 -2.35
C ALA A 124 -15.04 6.25 -2.34
N ALA A 125 -15.34 5.54 -1.25
CA ALA A 125 -16.56 4.72 -1.16
C ALA A 125 -17.86 5.56 -1.26
N ARG A 126 -17.86 6.74 -0.65
CA ARG A 126 -19.04 7.63 -0.65
C ARG A 126 -19.22 8.31 -2.00
N VAL A 127 -18.13 8.73 -2.65
CA VAL A 127 -18.19 9.26 -4.01
C VAL A 127 -18.63 8.17 -4.98
N ALA A 128 -18.11 6.94 -4.86
CA ALA A 128 -18.55 5.79 -5.64
C ALA A 128 -20.04 5.48 -5.42
N GLN A 129 -20.55 5.55 -4.19
CA GLN A 129 -21.98 5.42 -3.88
C GLN A 129 -22.83 6.48 -4.57
N TYR A 130 -22.37 7.73 -4.59
CA TYR A 130 -23.08 8.80 -5.29
C TYR A 130 -23.10 8.56 -6.82
N LEU A 131 -21.99 8.11 -7.40
CA LEU A 131 -21.93 7.70 -8.81
C LEU A 131 -22.90 6.55 -9.09
N ALA A 132 -22.87 5.49 -8.28
CA ALA A 132 -23.73 4.33 -8.40
C ALA A 132 -25.22 4.71 -8.37
N THR A 133 -25.61 5.57 -7.42
CA THR A 133 -26.99 6.03 -7.26
C THR A 133 -27.50 6.82 -8.47
N ASN A 134 -26.65 7.66 -9.08
CA ASN A 134 -27.07 8.58 -10.14
C ASN A 134 -26.90 8.02 -11.56
N GLN A 135 -25.91 7.13 -11.77
CA GLN A 135 -25.50 6.66 -13.10
C GLN A 135 -25.65 5.13 -13.27
N GLY A 136 -26.06 4.43 -12.21
CA GLY A 136 -26.24 2.98 -12.20
C GLY A 136 -25.14 2.25 -11.43
N ALA A 137 -25.48 1.11 -10.85
CA ALA A 137 -24.62 0.37 -9.92
C ALA A 137 -23.24 0.00 -10.48
N ASP A 138 -23.15 -0.31 -11.78
CA ASP A 138 -21.89 -0.70 -12.42
C ASP A 138 -21.03 0.48 -12.87
N PHE A 139 -21.59 1.69 -12.98
CA PHE A 139 -20.88 2.87 -13.47
C PHE A 139 -19.54 3.12 -12.76
N PRO A 140 -19.46 3.19 -11.41
CA PRO A 140 -18.18 3.45 -10.73
C PRO A 140 -17.12 2.36 -10.99
N ARG A 141 -17.53 1.13 -11.30
CA ARG A 141 -16.60 0.02 -11.57
C ARG A 141 -15.86 0.25 -12.89
N TYR A 142 -16.60 0.56 -13.95
CA TYR A 142 -16.01 0.89 -15.25
C TYR A 142 -15.21 2.21 -15.20
N GLU A 143 -15.76 3.24 -14.55
CA GLU A 143 -15.08 4.53 -14.39
C GLU A 143 -13.74 4.38 -13.64
N LEU A 144 -13.65 3.47 -12.65
CA LEU A 144 -12.39 3.17 -11.95
C LEU A 144 -11.38 2.59 -12.91
N LEU A 145 -11.75 1.54 -13.63
CA LEU A 145 -10.83 0.84 -14.53
C LEU A 145 -10.33 1.77 -15.64
N ASP A 146 -11.22 2.57 -16.22
CA ASP A 146 -10.85 3.59 -17.21
C ASP A 146 -9.88 4.63 -16.62
N THR A 147 -10.18 5.14 -15.42
CA THR A 147 -9.31 6.08 -14.71
C THR A 147 -7.91 5.49 -14.47
N LEU A 148 -7.83 4.23 -14.02
CA LEU A 148 -6.56 3.58 -13.72
C LEU A 148 -5.74 3.33 -14.99
N VAL A 149 -6.36 2.85 -16.07
CA VAL A 149 -5.70 2.64 -17.37
C VAL A 149 -5.16 3.95 -17.94
N ASP A 150 -5.96 5.02 -17.88
CA ASP A 150 -5.58 6.33 -18.41
C ASP A 150 -4.43 6.95 -17.60
N GLU A 151 -4.49 6.88 -16.28
CA GLU A 151 -3.45 7.40 -15.39
C GLU A 151 -2.13 6.64 -15.57
N LEU A 152 -2.17 5.31 -15.63
CA LEU A 152 -0.98 4.51 -15.88
C LEU A 152 -0.38 4.89 -17.25
N THR A 153 -1.20 4.96 -18.28
CA THR A 153 -0.75 5.32 -19.64
C THR A 153 -0.13 6.71 -19.69
N ALA A 154 -0.73 7.69 -19.01
CA ALA A 154 -0.23 9.05 -18.96
C ALA A 154 1.15 9.14 -18.27
N ARG A 155 1.39 8.32 -17.24
CA ARG A 155 2.64 8.30 -16.48
C ARG A 155 3.75 7.48 -17.14
N LEU A 156 3.43 6.65 -18.13
CA LEU A 156 4.43 5.92 -18.91
C LEU A 156 5.28 6.86 -19.78
N PRO A 157 6.58 6.60 -19.94
CA PRO A 157 7.41 7.22 -20.96
C PRO A 157 6.82 6.99 -22.37
N ASP A 158 6.93 7.97 -23.26
CA ASP A 158 6.37 7.90 -24.62
C ASP A 158 6.78 6.63 -25.38
N ALA A 159 8.02 6.16 -25.18
CA ALA A 159 8.57 4.96 -25.81
C ALA A 159 7.91 3.64 -25.37
N LEU A 160 7.26 3.62 -24.20
CA LEU A 160 6.59 2.43 -23.63
C LEU A 160 5.08 2.48 -23.79
N ARG A 161 4.51 3.59 -24.30
CA ARG A 161 3.06 3.71 -24.46
C ARG A 161 2.58 2.78 -25.57
N PRO A 162 1.54 1.96 -25.32
CA PRO A 162 0.99 1.10 -26.36
C PRO A 162 0.33 1.93 -27.46
N ALA A 163 0.43 1.46 -28.71
CA ALA A 163 -0.15 2.14 -29.87
C ALA A 163 -1.69 2.22 -29.82
N ARG A 164 -2.33 1.28 -29.11
CA ARG A 164 -3.77 1.23 -28.87
C ARG A 164 -4.02 1.24 -27.37
N ARG A 165 -5.07 1.94 -26.93
CA ARG A 165 -5.54 1.91 -25.54
C ARG A 165 -5.93 0.47 -25.15
N PRO A 166 -5.27 -0.13 -24.15
CA PRO A 166 -5.64 -1.46 -23.64
C PRO A 166 -7.02 -1.42 -22.98
N ALA A 167 -7.71 -2.56 -22.95
CA ALA A 167 -9.02 -2.65 -22.31
C ALA A 167 -8.90 -2.76 -20.79
N THR A 168 -7.81 -3.35 -20.30
CA THR A 168 -7.58 -3.61 -18.87
C THR A 168 -6.18 -3.18 -18.44
N LEU A 169 -5.98 -3.01 -17.12
CA LEU A 169 -4.65 -2.81 -16.57
C LEU A 169 -3.74 -4.00 -16.85
N THR A 170 -4.32 -5.20 -16.86
CA THR A 170 -3.60 -6.43 -17.11
C THR A 170 -2.98 -6.46 -18.49
N GLU A 171 -3.75 -6.09 -19.52
CA GLU A 171 -3.24 -5.94 -20.88
C GLU A 171 -2.16 -4.86 -20.95
N LEU A 172 -2.37 -3.72 -20.30
CA LEU A 172 -1.42 -2.60 -20.29
C LEU A 172 -0.08 -3.00 -19.64
N VAL A 173 -0.10 -3.59 -18.45
CA VAL A 173 1.10 -3.99 -17.72
C VAL A 173 1.85 -5.09 -18.46
N ARG A 174 1.15 -6.06 -19.06
CA ARG A 174 1.79 -7.11 -19.88
C ARG A 174 2.45 -6.55 -21.14
N ALA A 175 1.82 -5.56 -21.79
CA ALA A 175 2.39 -4.91 -22.97
C ALA A 175 3.64 -4.09 -22.62
N VAL A 176 3.65 -3.41 -21.47
CA VAL A 176 4.80 -2.61 -21.00
C VAL A 176 5.91 -3.50 -20.44
N GLY A 177 5.55 -4.60 -19.77
CA GLY A 177 6.45 -5.48 -19.04
C GLY A 177 6.78 -4.96 -17.63
N TRP A 178 6.62 -5.82 -16.62
CA TRP A 178 6.86 -5.47 -15.22
C TRP A 178 8.28 -4.98 -14.96
N GLN A 179 9.28 -5.55 -15.64
CA GLN A 179 10.68 -5.15 -15.48
C GLN A 179 10.90 -3.67 -15.80
N ASN A 180 10.15 -3.11 -16.75
CA ASN A 180 10.24 -1.69 -17.11
C ASN A 180 9.57 -0.80 -16.06
N LEU A 181 8.45 -1.25 -15.48
CA LEU A 181 7.76 -0.51 -14.42
C LEU A 181 8.56 -0.46 -13.10
N ALA A 182 9.27 -1.54 -12.79
CA ALA A 182 10.04 -1.69 -11.55
C ALA A 182 11.56 -1.43 -11.73
N ALA A 183 12.01 -0.98 -12.90
CA ALA A 183 13.44 -0.80 -13.20
C ALA A 183 14.11 0.24 -12.29
N ASP A 184 13.43 1.38 -12.10
CA ASP A 184 14.00 2.54 -11.41
C ASP A 184 13.88 2.49 -9.89
N ASP A 185 13.11 1.53 -9.36
CA ASP A 185 12.84 1.44 -7.92
C ASP A 185 13.24 0.06 -7.37
N PRO A 186 14.42 -0.04 -6.74
CA PRO A 186 14.84 -1.30 -6.14
C PRO A 186 14.07 -1.60 -4.84
N ASN A 187 13.29 -0.66 -4.31
CA ASN A 187 12.38 -0.80 -3.18
C ASN A 187 10.90 -0.89 -3.64
N ASP A 188 10.64 -1.17 -4.91
CA ASP A 188 9.28 -1.45 -5.37
C ASP A 188 8.65 -2.56 -4.52
N VAL A 189 7.44 -2.30 -4.02
CA VAL A 189 6.79 -3.17 -3.03
C VAL A 189 6.54 -4.55 -3.60
N HIS A 190 5.99 -4.66 -4.80
CA HIS A 190 5.67 -5.96 -5.40
C HIS A 190 6.95 -6.73 -5.75
N ARG A 191 8.00 -6.04 -6.20
CA ARG A 191 9.31 -6.66 -6.45
C ARG A 191 9.91 -7.26 -5.18
N VAL A 192 9.86 -6.54 -4.06
CA VAL A 192 10.37 -7.05 -2.78
C VAL A 192 9.49 -8.20 -2.27
N LEU A 193 8.17 -8.07 -2.33
CA LEU A 193 7.24 -9.14 -1.92
C LEU A 193 7.39 -10.41 -2.77
N ALA A 194 7.63 -10.28 -4.08
CA ALA A 194 7.89 -11.39 -4.99
C ALA A 194 9.26 -12.06 -4.77
N ALA A 195 10.16 -11.43 -4.01
CA ALA A 195 11.44 -12.01 -3.61
C ALA A 195 11.34 -12.83 -2.31
N LEU A 196 10.23 -12.76 -1.57
CA LEU A 196 10.05 -13.46 -0.30
C LEU A 196 9.69 -14.94 -0.46
N ASP A 197 9.37 -15.39 -1.69
CA ASP A 197 8.99 -16.77 -2.02
C ASP A 197 7.84 -17.30 -1.13
N LEU A 198 6.82 -16.46 -0.93
CA LEU A 198 5.61 -16.82 -0.19
C LEU A 198 4.60 -17.51 -1.11
N PRO A 199 3.82 -18.49 -0.61
CA PRO A 199 2.86 -19.22 -1.43
C PRO A 199 1.55 -18.45 -1.66
N LEU A 200 1.20 -17.48 -0.80
CA LEU A 200 -0.09 -16.81 -0.81
C LEU A 200 0.08 -15.30 -0.60
N TYR A 201 -0.59 -14.52 -1.46
CA TYR A 201 -0.71 -13.08 -1.39
C TYR A 201 -2.19 -12.70 -1.48
N LEU A 202 -2.66 -11.86 -0.57
CA LEU A 202 -4.01 -11.29 -0.63
C LEU A 202 -3.91 -9.84 -1.08
N THR A 203 -4.87 -9.39 -1.89
CA THR A 203 -4.93 -7.99 -2.34
C THR A 203 -6.37 -7.49 -2.40
N THR A 204 -6.55 -6.20 -2.13
CA THR A 204 -7.81 -5.48 -2.36
C THR A 204 -7.78 -4.65 -3.63
N ASN A 205 -6.67 -4.69 -4.37
CA ASN A 205 -6.47 -3.87 -5.55
C ASN A 205 -7.05 -4.56 -6.79
N ALA A 206 -7.55 -3.75 -7.72
CA ALA A 206 -8.03 -4.22 -9.01
C ALA A 206 -6.90 -4.61 -9.97
N ASP A 207 -5.72 -4.00 -9.83
CA ASP A 207 -4.56 -4.20 -10.73
C ASP A 207 -3.96 -5.61 -10.67
N ASN A 208 -3.08 -5.94 -11.61
CA ASN A 208 -2.38 -7.23 -11.66
C ASN A 208 -0.89 -7.12 -11.23
N PHE A 209 -0.49 -6.10 -10.48
CA PHE A 209 0.92 -5.79 -10.22
C PHE A 209 1.63 -6.92 -9.48
N MET A 210 1.01 -7.49 -8.45
CA MET A 210 1.59 -8.62 -7.70
C MET A 210 1.76 -9.87 -8.59
N VAL A 211 0.80 -10.15 -9.47
CA VAL A 211 0.85 -11.27 -10.42
C VAL A 211 2.03 -11.09 -11.38
N GLU A 212 2.16 -9.91 -11.99
CA GLU A 212 3.23 -9.65 -12.95
C GLU A 212 4.62 -9.55 -12.28
N ALA A 213 4.69 -9.08 -11.04
CA ALA A 213 5.92 -9.12 -10.25
C ALA A 213 6.41 -10.55 -9.96
N LEU A 214 5.49 -11.46 -9.64
CA LEU A 214 5.80 -12.88 -9.45
C LEU A 214 6.24 -13.55 -10.78
N ARG A 215 5.57 -13.23 -11.89
CA ARG A 215 5.98 -13.71 -13.23
C ARG A 215 7.36 -13.21 -13.63
N ALA A 216 7.67 -11.94 -13.36
CA ALA A 216 8.99 -11.37 -13.62
C ALA A 216 10.13 -12.07 -12.85
N ARG A 217 9.79 -12.77 -11.76
CA ARG A 217 10.68 -13.62 -10.95
C ARG A 217 10.72 -15.09 -11.41
N GLY A 218 10.04 -15.43 -12.50
CA GLY A 218 9.98 -16.80 -13.02
C GLY A 218 9.04 -17.73 -12.25
N ARG A 219 8.08 -17.19 -11.48
CA ARG A 219 7.02 -17.97 -10.82
C ARG A 219 5.83 -18.13 -11.75
N ASN A 220 4.95 -19.09 -11.45
CA ASN A 220 3.70 -19.33 -12.15
C ASN A 220 2.49 -18.91 -11.29
N PRO A 221 2.23 -17.62 -11.07
CA PRO A 221 1.18 -17.19 -10.17
C PRO A 221 -0.22 -17.51 -10.71
N GLN A 222 -1.07 -18.01 -9.83
CA GLN A 222 -2.50 -18.16 -10.05
C GLN A 222 -3.24 -16.93 -9.53
N ARG A 223 -4.21 -16.43 -10.31
CA ARG A 223 -5.06 -15.30 -9.92
C ARG A 223 -6.46 -15.81 -9.62
N GLU A 224 -6.96 -15.54 -8.43
CA GLU A 224 -8.35 -15.84 -8.06
C GLU A 224 -9.03 -14.60 -7.51
N ILE A 225 -10.37 -14.59 -7.57
CA ILE A 225 -11.21 -13.51 -7.05
C ILE A 225 -12.18 -14.04 -6.00
N CYS A 226 -12.58 -13.16 -5.08
CA CYS A 226 -13.68 -13.47 -4.16
C CYS A 226 -15.04 -13.38 -4.89
N ARG A 227 -15.78 -14.49 -4.92
CA ARG A 227 -17.14 -14.58 -5.50
C ARG A 227 -18.17 -14.11 -4.47
N TRP A 228 -18.09 -12.83 -4.10
CA TRP A 228 -18.92 -12.22 -3.04
C TRP A 228 -20.35 -11.89 -3.48
N ASN A 229 -20.65 -11.93 -4.78
CA ASN A 229 -22.01 -11.80 -5.28
C ASN A 229 -22.38 -13.01 -6.16
N PRO A 230 -23.68 -13.36 -6.28
CA PRO A 230 -24.12 -14.54 -7.02
C PRO A 230 -23.79 -14.52 -8.52
N ASP A 231 -23.66 -13.33 -9.11
CA ASP A 231 -23.38 -13.19 -10.55
C ASP A 231 -21.96 -13.65 -10.92
N LEU A 232 -21.09 -13.78 -9.92
CA LEU A 232 -19.72 -14.30 -10.05
C LEU A 232 -19.65 -15.83 -9.90
N ASP A 233 -20.71 -16.52 -9.44
CA ASP A 233 -20.71 -17.98 -9.22
C ASP A 233 -20.56 -18.76 -10.54
N ARG A 234 -20.82 -18.12 -11.68
CA ARG A 234 -20.61 -18.68 -13.02
C ARG A 234 -19.14 -18.73 -13.45
N LEU A 235 -18.24 -18.01 -12.75
CA LEU A 235 -16.85 -17.88 -13.14
C LEU A 235 -16.04 -19.08 -12.66
N PRO A 236 -15.19 -19.68 -13.50
CA PRO A 236 -14.38 -20.83 -13.11
C PRO A 236 -13.47 -20.47 -11.94
N SER A 237 -13.28 -21.40 -11.00
CA SER A 237 -12.29 -21.29 -9.93
C SER A 237 -11.30 -22.42 -9.98
N ARG A 238 -10.04 -22.11 -9.72
CA ARG A 238 -8.98 -23.09 -9.50
C ARG A 238 -9.33 -24.07 -8.37
N PHE A 239 -10.04 -23.59 -7.35
CA PHE A 239 -10.48 -24.40 -6.22
C PHE A 239 -11.63 -25.36 -6.57
N ASP A 240 -12.39 -25.09 -7.64
CA ASP A 240 -13.44 -25.99 -8.13
C ASP A 240 -12.87 -27.05 -9.11
N GLU A 241 -11.76 -26.72 -9.78
CA GLU A 241 -11.04 -27.63 -10.68
C GLU A 241 -10.25 -28.70 -9.93
N ASP A 242 -9.66 -28.32 -8.79
CA ASP A 242 -8.82 -29.18 -7.95
C ASP A 242 -9.02 -28.85 -6.46
N ASP A 243 -9.85 -29.65 -5.80
CA ASP A 243 -10.11 -29.54 -4.35
C ASP A 243 -8.84 -29.71 -3.49
N ALA A 244 -7.78 -30.31 -4.05
CA ALA A 244 -6.49 -30.50 -3.38
C ALA A 244 -5.47 -29.42 -3.72
N TYR A 245 -5.86 -28.36 -4.45
CA TYR A 245 -4.98 -27.27 -4.81
C TYR A 245 -4.45 -26.53 -3.56
N GLU A 246 -3.13 -26.62 -3.36
CA GLU A 246 -2.40 -25.86 -2.35
C GLU A 246 -1.39 -24.91 -3.01
N PRO A 247 -1.45 -23.60 -2.74
CA PRO A 247 -0.47 -22.64 -3.26
C PRO A 247 0.94 -22.96 -2.79
N SER A 248 1.91 -22.80 -3.69
CA SER A 248 3.34 -23.03 -3.42
C SER A 248 4.16 -21.81 -3.85
N PRO A 249 5.42 -21.65 -3.41
CA PRO A 249 6.26 -20.55 -3.91
C PRO A 249 6.52 -20.60 -5.42
N GLU A 250 6.50 -21.79 -6.02
CA GLU A 250 6.66 -22.00 -7.46
C GLU A 250 5.38 -21.64 -8.22
N GLU A 251 4.23 -21.98 -7.65
CA GLU A 251 2.88 -21.67 -8.15
C GLU A 251 2.06 -20.89 -7.10
N PRO A 252 2.41 -19.61 -6.85
CA PRO A 252 1.82 -18.84 -5.77
C PRO A 252 0.42 -18.35 -6.12
N LEU A 253 -0.45 -18.22 -5.13
CA LEU A 253 -1.79 -17.67 -5.31
C LEU A 253 -1.82 -16.17 -4.98
N VAL A 254 -2.36 -15.38 -5.89
CA VAL A 254 -2.75 -13.98 -5.66
C VAL A 254 -4.28 -13.93 -5.61
N TYR A 255 -4.84 -13.76 -4.41
CA TYR A 255 -6.27 -13.73 -4.19
C TYR A 255 -6.78 -12.29 -4.05
N HIS A 256 -7.63 -11.88 -4.99
CA HIS A 256 -8.24 -10.56 -5.05
C HIS A 256 -9.56 -10.54 -4.26
N LEU A 257 -9.51 -9.95 -3.08
CA LEU A 257 -10.65 -9.86 -2.16
C LEU A 257 -11.75 -8.96 -2.69
N PHE A 258 -11.40 -7.84 -3.32
CA PHE A 258 -12.34 -6.84 -3.84
C PHE A 258 -12.34 -6.77 -5.36
N GLY A 259 -12.14 -7.93 -5.98
CA GLY A 259 -12.26 -8.07 -7.42
C GLY A 259 -11.02 -7.62 -8.20
N SER A 260 -11.20 -7.60 -9.51
CA SER A 260 -10.10 -7.57 -10.47
C SER A 260 -10.47 -6.75 -11.70
N ASP A 261 -9.49 -6.15 -12.36
CA ASP A 261 -9.68 -5.39 -13.60
C ASP A 261 -10.23 -6.20 -14.78
N GLU A 262 -10.03 -7.51 -14.79
CA GLU A 262 -10.55 -8.41 -15.83
C GLU A 262 -12.02 -8.78 -15.62
N GLU A 263 -12.56 -8.58 -14.42
CA GLU A 263 -13.98 -8.84 -14.10
C GLU A 263 -14.55 -7.63 -13.34
N PRO A 264 -15.01 -6.59 -14.06
CA PRO A 264 -15.51 -5.36 -13.46
C PRO A 264 -16.61 -5.61 -12.42
N GLY A 265 -17.50 -6.57 -12.65
CA GLY A 265 -18.60 -6.92 -11.76
C GLY A 265 -18.16 -7.51 -10.41
N SER A 266 -16.88 -7.86 -10.26
CA SER A 266 -16.29 -8.31 -8.99
C SER A 266 -15.82 -7.18 -8.08
N LEU A 267 -15.73 -5.94 -8.58
CA LEU A 267 -15.18 -4.82 -7.84
C LEU A 267 -16.10 -4.36 -6.70
N VAL A 268 -15.52 -4.16 -5.51
CA VAL A 268 -16.19 -3.63 -4.33
C VAL A 268 -15.76 -2.19 -4.14
N LEU A 269 -16.64 -1.21 -4.43
CA LEU A 269 -16.25 0.21 -4.46
C LEU A 269 -17.16 1.10 -3.62
N SER A 270 -18.47 0.93 -3.69
CA SER A 270 -19.43 1.80 -3.01
C SER A 270 -19.64 1.41 -1.54
N GLU A 271 -20.23 2.30 -0.73
CA GLU A 271 -20.64 1.97 0.64
C GLU A 271 -21.54 0.72 0.66
N ASP A 272 -22.50 0.63 -0.27
CA ASP A 272 -23.37 -0.53 -0.41
C ASP A 272 -22.59 -1.79 -0.78
N ASP A 273 -21.65 -1.73 -1.73
CA ASP A 273 -20.81 -2.88 -2.11
C ASP A 273 -20.06 -3.43 -0.90
N TYR A 274 -19.42 -2.57 -0.10
CA TYR A 274 -18.69 -2.96 1.10
C TYR A 274 -19.59 -3.66 2.13
N MET A 275 -20.79 -3.12 2.33
CA MET A 275 -21.77 -3.71 3.25
C MET A 275 -22.29 -5.05 2.73
N HIS A 276 -22.59 -5.16 1.43
CA HIS A 276 -23.03 -6.41 0.81
C HIS A 276 -21.94 -7.48 0.84
N PHE A 277 -20.70 -7.11 0.54
CA PHE A 277 -19.53 -7.99 0.68
C PHE A 277 -19.43 -8.54 2.10
N LEU A 278 -19.48 -7.65 3.11
CA LEU A 278 -19.37 -8.03 4.51
C LEU A 278 -20.47 -9.01 4.91
N VAL A 279 -21.73 -8.69 4.58
CA VAL A 279 -22.89 -9.55 4.87
C VAL A 279 -22.73 -10.91 4.22
N ARG A 280 -22.33 -10.97 2.94
CA ARG A 280 -22.22 -12.24 2.22
C ARG A 280 -21.11 -13.12 2.79
N VAL A 281 -19.92 -12.57 2.98
CA VAL A 281 -18.75 -13.30 3.45
C VAL A 281 -18.93 -13.81 4.88
N VAL A 282 -19.66 -13.06 5.72
CA VAL A 282 -19.99 -13.50 7.09
C VAL A 282 -21.09 -14.56 7.08
N ALA A 283 -22.12 -14.40 6.24
CA ALA A 283 -23.25 -15.32 6.18
C ALA A 283 -22.89 -16.68 5.56
N ASP A 284 -22.02 -16.69 4.56
CA ASP A 284 -21.58 -17.88 3.83
C ASP A 284 -20.05 -17.98 3.90
N ARG A 285 -19.58 -18.73 4.91
CA ARG A 285 -18.14 -18.87 5.17
C ARG A 285 -17.41 -19.53 4.00
N ASP A 286 -18.10 -20.36 3.22
CA ASP A 286 -17.54 -21.12 2.09
C ASP A 286 -17.25 -20.26 0.86
N ARG A 287 -17.64 -18.99 0.88
CA ARG A 287 -17.24 -17.98 -0.10
C ARG A 287 -15.73 -17.69 -0.12
N ILE A 288 -15.06 -17.89 1.01
CA ILE A 288 -13.60 -17.77 1.11
C ILE A 288 -13.03 -19.18 1.15
N PRO A 289 -12.22 -19.61 0.17
CA PRO A 289 -11.62 -20.94 0.16
C PRO A 289 -10.90 -21.29 1.47
N ASN A 290 -10.97 -22.57 1.86
CA ASN A 290 -10.38 -23.07 3.12
C ASN A 290 -8.93 -22.65 3.30
N THR A 291 -8.11 -22.79 2.26
CA THR A 291 -6.69 -22.44 2.24
C THR A 291 -6.46 -20.97 2.65
N ILE A 292 -7.33 -20.06 2.23
CA ILE A 292 -7.24 -18.64 2.57
C ILE A 292 -7.71 -18.41 4.01
N ARG A 293 -8.78 -19.07 4.46
CA ARG A 293 -9.24 -18.99 5.86
C ARG A 293 -8.19 -19.53 6.84
N GLU A 294 -7.52 -20.61 6.47
CA GLU A 294 -6.42 -21.18 7.23
C GLU A 294 -5.24 -20.22 7.29
N ALA A 295 -4.85 -19.62 6.16
CA ALA A 295 -3.80 -18.61 6.16
C ALA A 295 -4.16 -17.40 7.04
N LEU A 296 -5.39 -16.89 6.94
CA LEU A 296 -5.89 -15.79 7.77
C LEU A 296 -5.89 -16.11 9.28
N SER A 297 -6.04 -17.38 9.65
CA SER A 297 -6.13 -17.81 11.06
C SER A 297 -4.83 -18.38 11.66
N SER A 298 -3.90 -18.84 10.82
CA SER A 298 -2.71 -19.58 11.25
C SER A 298 -1.37 -18.96 10.82
N SER A 299 -1.40 -17.89 10.03
CA SER A 299 -0.21 -17.17 9.58
C SER A 299 -0.08 -15.79 10.24
N SER A 300 1.10 -15.19 10.12
CA SER A 300 1.33 -13.77 10.39
C SER A 300 0.75 -12.94 9.25
N LEU A 301 -0.11 -11.96 9.55
CA LEU A 301 -0.68 -11.09 8.52
C LEU A 301 0.16 -9.83 8.38
N MET A 302 0.49 -9.43 7.16
CA MET A 302 1.28 -8.23 6.89
C MET A 302 0.48 -7.28 6.01
N PHE A 303 -0.15 -6.29 6.63
CA PHE A 303 -0.94 -5.26 5.97
C PHE A 303 -0.06 -4.13 5.45
N LEU A 304 -0.15 -3.86 4.15
CA LEU A 304 0.64 -2.86 3.45
C LEU A 304 -0.26 -1.89 2.67
N GLY A 305 0.01 -0.59 2.81
CA GLY A 305 -0.70 0.48 2.08
C GLY A 305 -2.19 0.56 2.37
N TYR A 306 -2.53 0.48 3.66
CA TYR A 306 -3.87 0.77 4.17
C TYR A 306 -3.84 2.02 5.06
N SER A 307 -4.95 2.74 5.08
CA SER A 307 -5.31 3.69 6.14
C SER A 307 -6.38 3.09 7.03
N LEU A 308 -6.42 3.50 8.30
CA LEU A 308 -7.45 3.10 9.27
C LEU A 308 -8.85 3.60 8.91
N TYR A 309 -8.88 4.63 8.06
CA TYR A 309 -10.10 5.25 7.59
C TYR A 309 -10.60 4.62 6.29
N ASP A 310 -9.78 3.80 5.63
CA ASP A 310 -10.17 3.10 4.39
C ASP A 310 -11.27 2.06 4.73
N TRP A 311 -12.31 2.02 3.89
CA TRP A 311 -13.41 1.06 4.04
C TRP A 311 -12.90 -0.37 3.89
N GLU A 312 -11.97 -0.56 2.96
CA GLU A 312 -11.25 -1.78 2.67
C GLU A 312 -10.67 -2.40 3.94
N PHE A 313 -9.89 -1.61 4.68
CA PHE A 313 -9.25 -2.06 5.91
C PHE A 313 -10.29 -2.46 6.96
N ARG A 314 -11.32 -1.64 7.15
CA ARG A 314 -12.37 -1.88 8.15
C ARG A 314 -13.18 -3.13 7.83
N VAL A 315 -13.52 -3.36 6.57
CA VAL A 315 -14.27 -4.55 6.14
C VAL A 315 -13.42 -5.81 6.30
N LEU A 316 -12.14 -5.77 5.94
CA LEU A 316 -11.24 -6.91 6.14
C LEU A 316 -11.06 -7.24 7.63
N MET A 317 -10.79 -6.22 8.46
CA MET A 317 -10.58 -6.42 9.89
C MET A 317 -11.83 -6.94 10.59
N ASN A 318 -13.00 -6.33 10.35
CA ASN A 318 -14.24 -6.69 11.04
C ASN A 318 -14.93 -7.91 10.42
N GLY A 319 -14.83 -8.11 9.11
CA GLY A 319 -15.52 -9.18 8.39
C GLY A 319 -14.75 -10.49 8.39
N LEU A 320 -13.47 -10.44 8.05
CA LEU A 320 -12.65 -11.64 7.85
C LEU A 320 -11.81 -11.97 9.08
N ILE A 321 -11.14 -10.99 9.68
CA ILE A 321 -10.19 -11.30 10.76
C ILE A 321 -10.92 -11.49 12.09
N ALA A 322 -11.78 -10.56 12.48
CA ALA A 322 -12.53 -10.64 13.73
C ALA A 322 -13.42 -11.89 13.79
N SER A 323 -14.00 -12.32 12.65
CA SER A 323 -14.81 -13.54 12.59
C SER A 323 -14.00 -14.83 12.78
N LEU A 324 -12.67 -14.78 12.59
CA LEU A 324 -11.73 -15.89 12.77
C LEU A 324 -11.04 -15.88 14.15
N GLU A 325 -11.24 -14.83 14.97
CA GLU A 325 -10.56 -14.61 16.26
C GLU A 325 -10.73 -15.74 17.28
N GLN A 326 -11.78 -16.56 17.19
CA GLN A 326 -11.95 -17.71 18.09
C GLN A 326 -10.84 -18.79 17.95
N ARG A 327 -10.01 -18.75 16.90
CA ARG A 327 -8.94 -19.73 16.64
C ARG A 327 -7.52 -19.15 16.49
N LEU A 328 -7.34 -17.83 16.55
CA LEU A 328 -6.04 -17.19 16.30
C LEU A 328 -5.01 -17.53 17.39
N ARG A 329 -4.12 -18.49 17.12
CA ARG A 329 -2.94 -18.76 17.94
C ARG A 329 -1.72 -17.92 17.53
N PHE A 330 -1.75 -17.31 16.34
CA PHE A 330 -0.64 -16.51 15.80
C PHE A 330 -1.01 -15.03 15.81
N LYS A 331 -0.28 -14.26 16.63
CA LYS A 331 -0.61 -12.90 17.08
C LYS A 331 0.30 -11.85 16.46
N HIS A 332 0.56 -11.94 15.16
CA HIS A 332 1.48 -11.03 14.48
C HIS A 332 0.82 -10.46 13.25
N VAL A 333 -0.07 -9.51 13.47
CA VAL A 333 -0.51 -8.60 12.41
C VAL A 333 0.49 -7.45 12.39
N THR A 334 1.21 -7.27 11.29
CA THR A 334 2.02 -6.07 11.07
C THR A 334 1.20 -5.11 10.24
N VAL A 335 0.87 -3.94 10.77
CA VAL A 335 0.16 -2.92 10.00
C VAL A 335 1.10 -1.75 9.77
N GLN A 336 1.42 -1.49 8.50
CA GLN A 336 1.98 -0.20 8.09
C GLN A 336 0.81 0.72 7.76
N LEU A 337 0.71 1.84 8.50
CA LEU A 337 -0.36 2.82 8.33
C LEU A 337 0.22 4.12 7.79
N GLU A 338 -0.31 4.59 6.65
CA GLU A 338 -0.14 5.98 6.28
C GLU A 338 -0.98 6.83 7.24
N VAL A 339 -0.32 7.42 8.24
CA VAL A 339 -0.94 8.45 9.04
C VAL A 339 -0.95 9.70 8.19
N ASP A 340 -2.07 9.94 7.50
CA ASP A 340 -2.46 11.26 7.01
C ASP A 340 -2.67 12.14 8.25
N ALA A 341 -1.55 12.52 8.86
CA ALA A 341 -1.54 13.52 9.89
C ALA A 341 -1.98 14.82 9.19
N ALA A 342 -3.28 15.07 9.25
CA ALA A 342 -3.81 16.42 9.33
C ALA A 342 -2.82 17.21 10.19
N GLN A 343 -2.41 18.37 9.69
CA GLN A 343 -1.26 19.16 10.11
C GLN A 343 -1.33 19.68 11.56
N THR A 344 -2.01 18.99 12.48
CA THR A 344 -2.47 19.46 13.79
C THR A 344 -2.59 18.37 14.85
N ALA A 345 -2.45 17.07 14.53
CA ALA A 345 -2.59 16.01 15.55
C ALA A 345 -1.29 15.79 16.34
N ASP A 346 -1.41 15.71 17.66
CA ASP A 346 -0.36 15.23 18.56
C ASP A 346 0.01 13.79 18.19
N THR A 347 1.18 13.61 17.57
CA THR A 347 1.70 12.32 17.11
C THR A 347 1.69 11.28 18.24
N ALA A 348 1.95 11.70 19.49
CA ALA A 348 1.96 10.79 20.64
C ALA A 348 0.52 10.33 21.00
N ALA A 349 -0.46 11.22 20.88
CA ALA A 349 -1.86 10.86 21.09
C ALA A 349 -2.38 9.90 20.01
N VAL A 350 -1.98 10.11 18.74
CA VAL A 350 -2.32 9.17 17.65
C VAL A 350 -1.66 7.82 17.91
N GLN A 351 -0.38 7.80 18.25
CA GLN A 351 0.34 6.57 18.60
C GLN A 351 -0.34 5.81 19.74
N ALA A 352 -0.66 6.48 20.85
CA ALA A 352 -1.35 5.88 21.99
C ALA A 352 -2.75 5.38 21.62
N PHE A 353 -3.47 6.10 20.76
CA PHE A 353 -4.76 5.67 20.23
C PHE A 353 -4.61 4.38 19.42
N LEU A 354 -3.61 4.28 18.53
CA LEU A 354 -3.38 3.07 17.74
C LEU A 354 -2.96 1.89 18.60
N GLU A 355 -2.01 2.09 19.51
CA GLU A 355 -1.61 1.05 20.46
C GLU A 355 -2.82 0.51 21.22
N LYS A 356 -3.72 1.39 21.68
CA LYS A 356 -4.94 0.98 22.37
C LYS A 356 -5.96 0.32 21.45
N TYR A 357 -6.20 0.89 20.26
CA TYR A 357 -7.15 0.37 19.27
C TYR A 357 -6.80 -1.07 18.85
N PHE A 358 -5.52 -1.36 18.78
CA PHE A 358 -4.97 -2.64 18.34
C PHE A 358 -4.53 -3.58 19.48
N GLN A 359 -4.65 -3.13 20.73
CA GLN A 359 -4.17 -3.87 21.91
C GLN A 359 -4.87 -5.22 22.07
N GLU A 360 -6.18 -5.26 21.87
CA GLU A 360 -6.99 -6.48 22.03
C GLU A 360 -6.66 -7.52 20.94
N ALA A 361 -6.32 -7.05 19.75
CA ALA A 361 -6.02 -7.88 18.58
C ALA A 361 -4.54 -8.35 18.51
N ASN A 362 -3.69 -7.99 19.48
CA ASN A 362 -2.24 -8.28 19.49
C ASN A 362 -1.54 -7.91 18.17
N VAL A 363 -1.89 -6.76 17.61
CA VAL A 363 -1.33 -6.26 16.35
C VAL A 363 -0.08 -5.42 16.65
N ASN A 364 0.99 -5.66 15.90
CA ASN A 364 2.17 -4.80 15.88
C ASN A 364 2.00 -3.75 14.79
N VAL A 365 2.18 -2.48 15.13
CA VAL A 365 2.04 -1.39 14.15
C VAL A 365 3.43 -0.88 13.80
N PHE A 366 3.78 -0.91 12.52
CA PHE A 366 4.99 -0.25 12.03
C PHE A 366 4.65 1.20 11.71
N TRP A 367 5.30 2.12 12.42
CA TRP A 367 5.10 3.56 12.24
C TRP A 367 6.04 4.10 11.17
N GLY A 368 5.60 4.13 9.92
CA GLY A 368 6.38 4.66 8.80
C GLY A 368 5.63 4.57 7.49
N THR A 369 6.24 5.02 6.39
CA THR A 369 5.64 4.87 5.06
C THR A 369 5.83 3.44 4.54
N THR A 370 5.06 3.06 3.52
CA THR A 370 5.20 1.74 2.88
C THR A 370 6.60 1.55 2.30
N GLU A 371 7.17 2.60 1.69
CA GLU A 371 8.51 2.59 1.11
C GLU A 371 9.58 2.36 2.19
N GLN A 372 9.43 2.98 3.36
CA GLN A 372 10.33 2.77 4.49
C GLN A 372 10.28 1.32 4.99
N PHE A 373 9.08 0.79 5.20
CA PHE A 373 8.90 -0.59 5.64
C PHE A 373 9.53 -1.58 4.66
N ILE A 374 9.34 -1.37 3.36
CA ILE A 374 9.88 -2.25 2.31
C ILE A 374 11.39 -2.13 2.18
N ALA A 375 11.94 -0.92 2.30
CA ALA A 375 13.38 -0.71 2.34
C ALA A 375 14.03 -1.45 3.53
N GLU A 376 13.47 -1.30 4.74
CA GLU A 376 13.94 -2.01 5.93
C GLU A 376 13.78 -3.53 5.78
N LEU A 377 12.62 -4.00 5.32
CA LEU A 377 12.38 -5.43 5.09
C LEU A 377 13.44 -6.03 4.16
N ARG A 378 13.76 -5.34 3.07
CA ARG A 378 14.80 -5.75 2.13
C ARG A 378 16.19 -5.76 2.76
N GLU A 379 16.54 -4.71 3.52
CA GLU A 379 17.84 -4.61 4.21
C GLU A 379 18.02 -5.72 5.25
N TYR A 380 17.02 -5.95 6.11
CA TYR A 380 17.10 -7.01 7.12
C TYR A 380 17.04 -8.41 6.51
N ALA A 381 16.28 -8.60 5.42
CA ALA A 381 16.26 -9.87 4.69
C ALA A 381 17.63 -10.19 4.06
N ALA A 382 18.35 -9.18 3.57
CA ALA A 382 19.70 -9.34 3.03
C ALA A 382 20.78 -9.54 4.12
N ALA A 383 20.59 -8.96 5.30
CA ALA A 383 21.56 -8.99 6.39
C ALA A 383 21.58 -10.30 7.19
N LEU A 384 20.52 -11.10 7.14
CA LEU A 384 20.45 -12.38 7.85
C LEU A 384 20.95 -13.50 6.93
N PRO A 385 21.99 -14.28 7.30
CA PRO A 385 22.45 -15.41 6.50
C PRO A 385 21.32 -16.41 6.25
N GLY A 386 21.32 -16.98 5.04
CA GLY A 386 20.32 -17.90 4.51
C GLY A 386 20.26 -19.24 5.23
#